data_AF-A0A837ZR66-F1
#
_entry.id   AF-A0A837ZR66-F1
#
_cell.length_a   1.000
_cell.length_b   1.000
_cell.length_c   1.000
_cell.angle_alpha   90.00
_cell.angle_beta   90.00
_cell.angle_gamma   90.00
#
_symmetry.space_group_name_H-M   'P 1'
#
loop_
_entity.id
_entity.type
_entity.pdbx_description
1 polymer ?
#
loop_
_entity_poly.entity_id
_entity_poly.type
_entity_poly.pdbx_seq_one_letter_code
_entity_poly.pdbx_strand_id
1 'polypeptide(L)'
;MTLPVAGCGPKPPSEAPAPISAVATTSAIPAPLPPNFPRSPATIEATFDGNPSTFNDPACLGFSNETTIGFSTAPQGSSLSLRLDTATSTVDEIQIGVPGRGTYLWKTWSHLPSPPTVVVQGPTYSVSGVVFLNLDPGEPKPIPFTVTATCPAYPNPRQPSTPPAPPAPDPKGPHVDATVDGRLLVDGTDAAYCSREPNGSLRIGVKPALGKPGNSLTFDVKDDAVLSGNVGGALFSYTTRVPADASVTKDGNTFHIKADLYRIDQQKAYDEPHPVELTATCPGL
;
A
#
# COMPACT_ATOMS: atom_id res chain seq x y z
N MET A 1 -84.96 -18.28 -8.69
CA MET A 1 -83.85 -18.95 -7.99
C MET A 1 -82.58 -18.17 -8.26
N THR A 2 -81.82 -17.97 -7.20
CA THR A 2 -80.67 -17.07 -6.98
C THR A 2 -79.40 -17.46 -7.75
N LEU A 3 -78.65 -16.45 -8.22
CA LEU A 3 -77.23 -16.57 -8.60
C LEU A 3 -76.34 -16.80 -7.37
N PRO A 4 -75.19 -17.48 -7.52
CA PRO A 4 -73.94 -16.76 -7.33
C PRO A 4 -72.79 -17.11 -8.29
N VAL A 5 -71.85 -16.19 -8.32
CA VAL A 5 -70.58 -16.10 -9.06
C VAL A 5 -69.42 -16.59 -8.18
N ALA A 6 -68.42 -17.26 -8.77
CA ALA A 6 -66.98 -17.19 -8.44
C ALA A 6 -66.25 -18.22 -9.34
N GLY A 7 -65.12 -17.98 -10.01
CA GLY A 7 -64.22 -16.84 -10.12
C GLY A 7 -63.00 -17.35 -10.91
N CYS A 8 -62.68 -16.74 -12.05
CA CYS A 8 -61.43 -17.01 -12.76
C CYS A 8 -60.28 -16.36 -11.98
N GLY A 9 -59.44 -17.17 -11.35
CA GLY A 9 -58.15 -16.74 -10.83
C GLY A 9 -57.01 -17.32 -11.68
N PRO A 10 -56.00 -16.53 -12.08
CA PRO A 10 -54.83 -17.05 -12.77
C PRO A 10 -53.99 -17.92 -11.83
N LYS A 11 -53.49 -19.02 -12.38
CA LYS A 11 -52.53 -19.95 -11.75
C LYS A 11 -51.33 -19.16 -11.19
N PRO A 12 -50.96 -19.31 -9.91
CA PRO A 12 -49.79 -18.62 -9.36
C PRO A 12 -48.52 -19.11 -10.07
N PRO A 13 -47.52 -18.23 -10.31
CA PRO A 13 -46.24 -18.64 -10.86
C PRO A 13 -45.51 -19.57 -9.89
N SER A 14 -44.84 -20.58 -10.47
CA SER A 14 -43.95 -21.52 -9.80
C SER A 14 -43.02 -20.80 -8.82
N GLU A 15 -42.86 -21.37 -7.62
CA GLU A 15 -41.89 -20.94 -6.61
C GLU A 15 -40.55 -20.59 -7.26
N ALA A 16 -40.08 -19.36 -6.99
CA ALA A 16 -38.70 -18.99 -7.27
C ALA A 16 -37.77 -19.94 -6.48
N PRO A 17 -36.63 -20.37 -7.06
CA PRO A 17 -35.66 -21.14 -6.29
C PRO A 17 -35.30 -20.38 -5.02
N ALA A 18 -35.39 -21.07 -3.87
CA ALA A 18 -34.96 -20.51 -2.60
C ALA A 18 -33.53 -19.95 -2.76
N PRO A 19 -33.22 -18.75 -2.21
CA PRO A 19 -31.85 -18.27 -2.22
C PRO A 19 -31.01 -19.33 -1.52
N ILE A 20 -30.04 -19.88 -2.26
CA ILE A 20 -28.99 -20.71 -1.69
C ILE A 20 -28.30 -19.75 -0.73
N SER A 21 -28.61 -19.90 0.56
CA SER A 21 -27.93 -19.18 1.61
C SER A 21 -26.49 -19.64 1.54
N ALA A 22 -25.66 -18.87 0.82
CA ALA A 22 -24.23 -18.96 0.95
C ALA A 22 -23.98 -18.62 2.41
N VAL A 23 -23.83 -19.66 3.23
CA VAL A 23 -23.27 -19.55 4.56
C VAL A 23 -21.85 -19.09 4.32
N ALA A 24 -21.69 -17.77 4.15
CA ALA A 24 -20.47 -17.12 4.53
C ALA A 24 -20.31 -17.48 6.00
N THR A 25 -19.34 -18.32 6.33
CA THR A 25 -18.80 -18.40 7.68
C THR A 25 -18.13 -17.06 7.95
N THR A 26 -18.93 -16.01 8.14
CA THR A 26 -18.50 -14.81 8.83
C THR A 26 -18.25 -15.26 10.26
N SER A 27 -16.97 -15.44 10.59
CA SER A 27 -16.55 -15.38 11.99
C SER A 27 -17.08 -14.07 12.54
N ALA A 28 -18.19 -14.15 13.27
CA ALA A 28 -18.83 -13.04 13.97
C ALA A 28 -18.03 -12.73 15.24
N ILE A 29 -16.73 -12.57 15.10
CA ILE A 29 -15.91 -12.00 16.15
C ILE A 29 -15.75 -10.53 15.77
N PRO A 30 -16.40 -9.59 16.49
CA PRO A 30 -16.20 -8.16 16.27
C PRO A 30 -14.70 -7.87 16.26
N ALA A 31 -14.26 -7.03 15.32
CA ALA A 31 -12.93 -6.43 15.40
C ALA A 31 -12.79 -5.83 16.81
N PRO A 32 -11.72 -6.14 17.56
CA PRO A 32 -11.54 -5.54 18.87
C PRO A 32 -11.54 -4.02 18.70
N LEU A 33 -12.21 -3.35 19.63
CA LEU A 33 -12.20 -1.88 19.67
C LEU A 33 -10.75 -1.40 19.66
N PRO A 34 -10.43 -0.33 18.90
CA PRO A 34 -9.08 0.16 18.78
C PRO A 34 -8.50 0.46 20.17
N PRO A 35 -7.23 0.13 20.43
CA PRO A 35 -6.60 0.49 21.67
C PRO A 35 -6.61 2.01 21.81
N ASN A 36 -7.42 2.54 22.72
CA ASN A 36 -7.40 3.96 23.06
C ASN A 36 -6.74 4.10 24.43
N PHE A 37 -5.41 4.09 24.43
CA PHE A 37 -4.63 4.32 25.64
C PHE A 37 -3.58 5.41 25.41
N PRO A 38 -3.37 6.30 26.40
CA PRO A 38 -2.34 7.34 26.32
C PRO A 38 -0.94 6.72 26.26
N ARG A 39 0.05 7.53 25.85
CA ARG A 39 1.47 7.14 25.85
C ARG A 39 1.82 6.35 27.11
N SER A 40 2.23 5.11 26.93
CA SER A 40 2.56 4.18 28.01
C SER A 40 4.01 3.69 27.85
N PRO A 41 4.72 3.38 28.93
CA PRO A 41 6.05 2.79 28.85
C PRO A 41 6.03 1.50 28.02
N ALA A 42 7.05 1.29 27.21
CA ALA A 42 7.29 0.06 26.46
C ALA A 42 8.70 -0.45 26.72
N THR A 43 8.99 -1.69 26.32
CA THR A 43 10.37 -2.16 26.15
C THR A 43 10.61 -2.42 24.67
N ILE A 44 11.80 -2.08 24.17
CA ILE A 44 12.18 -2.28 22.76
C ILE A 44 13.60 -2.81 22.72
N GLU A 45 13.75 -3.96 22.08
CA GLU A 45 15.04 -4.53 21.67
C GLU A 45 15.05 -4.57 20.15
N ALA A 46 16.15 -4.14 19.51
CA ALA A 46 16.24 -4.21 18.07
C ALA A 46 17.64 -4.55 17.58
N THR A 47 17.70 -5.14 16.39
CA THR A 47 18.91 -5.21 15.59
C THR A 47 18.71 -4.47 14.28
N PHE A 48 19.76 -3.81 13.82
CA PHE A 48 19.81 -3.08 12.57
C PHE A 48 21.11 -3.45 11.86
N ASP A 49 21.01 -3.99 10.64
CA ASP A 49 22.15 -4.53 9.89
C ASP A 49 22.95 -5.57 10.71
N GLY A 50 22.23 -6.41 11.46
CA GLY A 50 22.81 -7.42 12.36
C GLY A 50 23.43 -6.87 13.66
N ASN A 51 23.42 -5.55 13.88
CA ASN A 51 24.01 -4.92 15.07
C ASN A 51 22.91 -4.52 16.07
N PRO A 52 23.09 -4.75 17.38
CA PRO A 52 22.16 -4.27 18.40
C PRO A 52 21.99 -2.74 18.33
N SER A 53 20.74 -2.29 18.36
CA SER A 53 20.38 -0.87 18.44
C SER A 53 19.75 -0.57 19.79
N THR A 54 20.27 0.44 20.48
CA THR A 54 19.69 0.93 21.74
C THR A 54 18.85 2.16 21.46
N PHE A 55 17.64 2.19 22.01
CA PHE A 55 16.75 3.34 21.93
C PHE A 55 16.43 3.88 23.31
N ASN A 56 16.33 5.21 23.39
CA ASN A 56 16.00 5.88 24.63
C ASN A 56 14.50 6.12 24.73
N ASP A 57 13.97 5.99 25.93
CA ASP A 57 12.60 6.35 26.29
C ASP A 57 11.50 5.67 25.43
N PRO A 58 11.55 4.33 25.28
CA PRO A 58 10.57 3.58 24.50
C PRO A 58 9.16 3.72 25.07
N ALA A 59 8.21 3.99 24.19
CA ALA A 59 6.81 4.12 24.54
C ALA A 59 5.90 3.47 23.51
N CYS A 60 4.75 2.96 23.97
CA CYS A 60 3.66 2.51 23.12
C CYS A 60 2.46 3.46 23.18
N LEU A 61 1.72 3.53 22.07
CA LEU A 61 0.61 4.45 21.84
C LEU A 61 -0.54 3.70 21.16
N GLY A 62 -1.77 3.98 21.56
CA GLY A 62 -2.98 3.55 20.86
C GLY A 62 -3.57 4.66 20.00
N PHE A 63 -4.11 4.34 18.82
CA PHE A 63 -4.73 5.31 17.91
C PHE A 63 -6.26 5.18 17.90
N SER A 64 -6.96 6.32 18.00
CA SER A 64 -8.41 6.34 18.29
C SER A 64 -9.31 5.86 17.14
N ASN A 65 -8.82 5.87 15.91
CA ASN A 65 -9.63 5.67 14.70
C ASN A 65 -9.24 4.42 13.91
N GLU A 66 -8.22 3.68 14.35
CA GLU A 66 -7.64 2.56 13.62
C GLU A 66 -7.27 1.46 14.61
N THR A 67 -7.34 0.19 14.20
CA THR A 67 -6.93 -0.99 14.98
C THR A 67 -5.42 -1.04 15.17
N THR A 68 -4.79 0.07 15.52
CA THR A 68 -3.36 0.30 15.35
C THR A 68 -2.69 0.55 16.69
N ILE A 69 -1.53 -0.08 16.88
CA ILE A 69 -0.59 0.21 17.96
C ILE A 69 0.68 0.82 17.38
N GLY A 70 1.19 1.85 18.06
CA GLY A 70 2.45 2.49 17.74
C GLY A 70 3.51 2.23 18.80
N PHE A 71 4.76 2.08 18.38
CA PHE A 71 5.94 2.11 19.22
C PHE A 71 6.82 3.27 18.77
N SER A 72 7.27 4.07 19.73
CA SER A 72 8.09 5.25 19.46
C SER A 72 9.18 5.40 20.51
N THR A 73 10.27 6.07 20.14
CA THR A 73 11.38 6.37 21.05
C THR A 73 11.71 7.86 21.00
N ALA A 74 12.51 8.34 21.95
CA ALA A 74 12.96 9.73 21.92
C ALA A 74 13.76 10.03 20.63
N PRO A 75 13.67 11.26 20.09
CA PRO A 75 14.40 11.66 18.89
C PRO A 75 15.90 11.91 19.13
N GLN A 76 16.35 11.86 20.40
CA GLN A 76 17.75 12.09 20.78
C GLN A 76 18.54 10.80 20.68
N GLY A 77 19.36 10.67 19.63
CA GLY A 77 20.13 9.46 19.33
C GLY A 77 19.45 8.61 18.27
N SER A 78 19.57 7.28 18.39
CA SER A 78 18.81 6.36 17.53
C SER A 78 17.32 6.50 17.83
N SER A 79 16.51 6.52 16.79
CA SER A 79 15.05 6.65 16.92
C SER A 79 14.32 5.53 16.19
N LEU A 80 13.16 5.12 16.72
CA LEU A 80 12.25 4.18 16.11
C LEU A 80 10.84 4.77 16.11
N SER A 81 10.16 4.68 14.99
CA SER A 81 8.71 4.80 14.86
C SER A 81 8.22 3.52 14.18
N LEU A 82 7.33 2.77 14.82
CA LEU A 82 6.77 1.53 14.30
C LEU A 82 5.27 1.57 14.52
N ARG A 83 4.50 1.38 13.45
CA ARG A 83 3.04 1.36 13.47
C ARG A 83 2.55 0.02 12.93
N LEU A 84 1.68 -0.63 13.69
CA LEU A 84 1.17 -1.97 13.40
C LEU A 84 -0.34 -1.97 13.44
N ASP A 85 -0.99 -2.55 12.42
CA ASP A 85 -2.40 -2.91 12.51
C ASP A 85 -2.55 -4.24 13.26
N THR A 86 -3.15 -4.17 14.43
CA THR A 86 -3.40 -5.29 15.33
C THR A 86 -4.50 -6.24 14.84
N ALA A 87 -5.39 -5.79 13.93
CA ALA A 87 -6.42 -6.66 13.36
C ALA A 87 -5.85 -7.61 12.32
N THR A 88 -4.84 -7.15 11.57
CA THR A 88 -4.26 -7.84 10.42
C THR A 88 -2.82 -8.31 10.65
N SER A 89 -2.19 -7.89 11.76
CA SER A 89 -0.76 -8.06 12.03
C SER A 89 0.12 -7.64 10.86
N THR A 90 -0.25 -6.52 10.21
CA THR A 90 0.58 -5.90 9.19
C THR A 90 1.32 -4.72 9.78
N VAL A 91 2.52 -4.49 9.27
CA VAL A 91 3.22 -3.23 9.50
C VAL A 91 2.59 -2.18 8.61
N ASP A 92 2.21 -1.04 9.19
CA ASP A 92 1.73 0.14 8.45
C ASP A 92 2.90 1.08 8.14
N GLU A 93 3.83 1.20 9.10
CA GLU A 93 4.99 2.07 9.01
C GLU A 93 6.11 1.51 9.89
N ILE A 94 7.35 1.56 9.40
CA ILE A 94 8.51 1.55 10.29
C ILE A 94 9.57 2.52 9.78
N GLN A 95 10.09 3.32 10.70
CA GLN A 95 11.15 4.29 10.50
C GLN A 95 12.22 4.12 11.60
N ILE A 96 13.48 4.00 11.21
CA ILE A 96 14.64 3.86 12.09
C ILE A 96 15.60 5.02 11.81
N GLY A 97 15.73 5.96 12.73
CA GLY A 97 16.75 7.00 12.68
C GLY A 97 18.06 6.51 13.28
N VAL A 98 19.17 6.70 12.57
CA VAL A 98 20.52 6.36 13.04
C VAL A 98 21.41 7.60 12.99
N PRO A 99 21.95 8.07 14.13
CA PRO A 99 22.81 9.25 14.18
C PRO A 99 23.98 9.16 13.20
N GLY A 100 24.17 10.20 12.40
CA GLY A 100 25.26 10.28 11.43
C GLY A 100 25.15 9.35 10.21
N ARG A 101 24.14 8.46 10.15
CA ARG A 101 23.87 7.59 8.99
C ARG A 101 22.56 7.93 8.27
N GLY A 102 21.62 8.57 8.97
CA GLY A 102 20.36 9.05 8.40
C GLY A 102 19.16 8.26 8.87
N THR A 103 18.05 8.45 8.17
CA THR A 103 16.77 7.81 8.47
C THR A 103 16.54 6.66 7.51
N TYR A 104 16.22 5.49 8.03
CA TYR A 104 15.80 4.32 7.28
C TYR A 104 14.32 4.11 7.47
N LEU A 105 13.66 3.54 6.48
CA LEU A 105 12.25 3.21 6.60
C LEU A 105 11.89 1.99 5.77
N TRP A 106 10.92 1.24 6.24
CA TRP A 106 10.22 0.30 5.40
C TRP A 106 9.15 1.07 4.65
N LYS A 107 9.08 0.81 3.36
CA LYS A 107 7.98 1.22 2.53
C LYS A 107 7.40 -0.03 1.92
N THR A 108 6.09 -0.04 1.74
CA THR A 108 5.38 -0.87 0.76
C THR A 108 5.92 -0.52 -0.63
N TRP A 109 7.11 -1.01 -0.91
CA TRP A 109 7.58 -1.21 -2.27
C TRP A 109 6.97 -2.53 -2.69
N SER A 110 6.13 -2.48 -3.71
CA SER A 110 5.46 -3.60 -4.37
C SER A 110 6.41 -4.71 -4.87
N HIS A 111 7.72 -4.58 -4.69
CA HIS A 111 8.74 -5.43 -5.34
C HIS A 111 10.05 -5.60 -4.54
N LEU A 112 10.10 -5.16 -3.27
CA LEU A 112 11.19 -5.49 -2.34
C LEU A 112 10.64 -6.37 -1.20
N PRO A 113 11.49 -7.15 -0.48
CA PRO A 113 11.11 -8.45 0.07
C PRO A 113 9.85 -8.39 0.92
N SER A 114 9.12 -9.52 0.95
CA SER A 114 7.85 -9.75 1.63
C SER A 114 7.60 -8.81 2.82
N PRO A 115 6.37 -8.28 2.97
CA PRO A 115 6.04 -7.35 4.05
C PRO A 115 6.61 -7.85 5.38
N PRO A 116 7.10 -6.95 6.26
CA PRO A 116 7.79 -7.35 7.46
C PRO A 116 6.91 -8.33 8.23
N THR A 117 7.51 -9.43 8.63
CA THR A 117 6.80 -10.46 9.35
C THR A 117 6.54 -9.97 10.76
N VAL A 118 5.29 -10.07 11.20
CA VAL A 118 4.87 -9.72 12.56
C VAL A 118 4.45 -11.00 13.28
N VAL A 119 5.05 -11.24 14.43
CA VAL A 119 4.68 -12.32 15.36
C VAL A 119 4.27 -11.70 16.68
N VAL A 120 3.11 -12.09 17.20
CA VAL A 120 2.52 -11.51 18.41
C VAL A 120 2.35 -12.59 19.47
N GLN A 121 2.86 -12.35 20.68
CA GLN A 121 2.79 -13.25 21.82
C GLN A 121 2.48 -12.47 23.11
N GLY A 122 1.22 -12.49 23.55
CA GLY A 122 0.77 -11.66 24.67
C GLY A 122 1.04 -10.17 24.37
N PRO A 123 1.63 -9.38 25.30
CA PRO A 123 1.94 -7.96 25.07
C PRO A 123 3.12 -7.71 24.11
N THR A 124 3.75 -8.75 23.57
CA THR A 124 5.01 -8.67 22.84
C THR A 124 4.81 -8.84 21.33
N TYR A 125 5.42 -7.94 20.57
CA TYR A 125 5.42 -7.88 19.12
C TYR A 125 6.83 -8.07 18.60
N SER A 126 7.05 -9.06 17.76
CA SER A 126 8.32 -9.29 17.08
C SER A 126 8.14 -9.02 15.60
N VAL A 127 8.88 -8.05 15.08
CA VAL A 127 8.81 -7.58 13.70
C VAL A 127 10.16 -7.78 13.04
N SER A 128 10.20 -8.40 11.87
CA SER A 128 11.43 -8.59 11.10
C SER A 128 11.20 -8.28 9.63
N GLY A 129 12.14 -7.60 9.00
CA GLY A 129 12.04 -7.27 7.59
C GLY A 129 13.30 -6.55 7.10
N VAL A 130 13.12 -5.76 6.04
CA VAL A 130 14.17 -4.86 5.53
C VAL A 130 13.67 -3.42 5.49
N VAL A 131 14.58 -2.48 5.71
CA VAL A 131 14.36 -1.05 5.53
C VAL A 131 15.39 -0.48 4.54
N PHE A 132 15.11 0.71 4.02
CA PHE A 132 15.93 1.40 3.03
C PHE A 132 16.27 2.80 3.53
N LEU A 133 17.44 3.31 3.15
CA LEU A 133 17.83 4.68 3.48
C LEU A 133 16.88 5.66 2.79
N ASN A 134 16.27 6.57 3.56
CA ASN A 134 15.25 7.51 3.12
C ASN A 134 15.76 8.48 2.05
N LEU A 135 17.06 8.73 1.95
CA LEU A 135 17.62 9.69 0.98
C LEU A 135 18.76 9.09 0.18
N ASP A 136 18.64 7.83 -0.24
CA ASP A 136 19.65 7.22 -1.10
C ASP A 136 19.55 7.81 -2.52
N PRO A 137 20.60 8.50 -3.03
CA PRO A 137 20.63 8.98 -4.40
C PRO A 137 20.79 7.83 -5.42
N GLY A 138 21.22 6.64 -4.99
CA GLY A 138 21.49 5.48 -5.84
C GLY A 138 20.48 4.34 -5.68
N GLU A 139 20.93 3.13 -6.05
CA GLU A 139 20.10 1.93 -5.94
C GLU A 139 19.76 1.62 -4.46
N PRO A 140 18.48 1.46 -4.11
CA PRO A 140 18.00 1.16 -2.76
C PRO A 140 18.62 -0.14 -2.22
N LYS A 141 19.55 -0.04 -1.26
CA LYS A 141 20.12 -1.21 -0.60
C LYS A 141 19.21 -1.68 0.55
N PRO A 142 18.74 -2.95 0.55
CA PRO A 142 17.97 -3.49 1.66
C PRO A 142 18.87 -3.66 2.89
N ILE A 143 18.42 -3.13 4.03
CA ILE A 143 19.07 -3.31 5.33
C ILE A 143 18.16 -4.13 6.24
N PRO A 144 18.57 -5.32 6.69
CA PRO A 144 17.74 -6.15 7.55
C PRO A 144 17.58 -5.51 8.93
N PHE A 145 16.39 -5.66 9.50
CA PHE A 145 16.09 -5.26 10.87
C PHE A 145 15.29 -6.33 11.60
N THR A 146 15.43 -6.35 12.92
CA THR A 146 14.49 -7.01 13.83
C THR A 146 14.14 -6.07 14.96
N VAL A 147 12.88 -6.06 15.39
CA VAL A 147 12.38 -5.30 16.52
C VAL A 147 11.51 -6.20 17.37
N THR A 148 11.82 -6.33 18.65
CA THR A 148 10.96 -6.94 19.66
C THR A 148 10.50 -5.85 20.61
N ALA A 149 9.22 -5.55 20.59
CA ALA A 149 8.62 -4.49 21.39
C ALA A 149 7.51 -5.04 22.29
N THR A 150 7.47 -4.64 23.55
CA THR A 150 6.42 -5.06 24.51
C THR A 150 5.66 -3.84 25.00
N CYS A 151 4.33 -3.91 24.94
CA CYS A 151 3.43 -2.89 25.46
C CYS A 151 2.54 -3.47 26.58
N PRO A 152 2.89 -3.29 27.87
CA PRO A 152 2.10 -3.81 28.98
C PRO A 152 0.67 -3.26 29.05
N ALA A 153 0.44 -2.05 28.52
CA ALA A 153 -0.88 -1.43 28.45
C ALA A 153 -1.86 -2.14 27.49
N TYR A 154 -1.35 -3.05 26.65
CA TYR A 154 -2.16 -3.81 25.69
C TYR A 154 -1.76 -5.30 25.71
N PRO A 155 -2.21 -6.07 26.72
CA PRO A 155 -1.69 -7.41 27.00
C PRO A 155 -2.24 -8.54 26.12
N ASN A 156 -3.36 -8.31 25.41
CA ASN A 156 -4.05 -9.35 24.63
C ASN A 156 -4.35 -8.89 23.18
N PRO A 157 -3.35 -8.54 22.36
CA PRO A 157 -3.54 -8.38 20.92
C PRO A 157 -4.02 -9.70 20.28
N ARG A 158 -4.96 -9.61 19.34
CA ARG A 158 -5.35 -10.78 18.55
C ARG A 158 -4.29 -11.05 17.49
N GLN A 159 -3.85 -12.31 17.41
CA GLN A 159 -3.11 -12.79 16.25
C GLN A 159 -4.12 -13.16 15.16
N PRO A 160 -4.05 -12.55 13.96
CA PRO A 160 -4.76 -13.07 12.80
C PRO A 160 -4.14 -14.41 12.45
N SER A 161 -4.97 -15.43 12.31
CA SER A 161 -4.55 -16.79 11.97
C SER A 161 -3.99 -16.92 10.55
N THR A 162 -4.09 -15.85 9.74
CA THR A 162 -3.65 -15.82 8.34
C THR A 162 -3.36 -14.37 7.95
N PRO A 163 -2.23 -14.06 7.28
CA PRO A 163 -2.01 -12.74 6.68
C PRO A 163 -3.21 -12.37 5.78
N PRO A 164 -3.64 -11.09 5.73
CA PRO A 164 -4.67 -10.68 4.80
C PRO A 164 -4.23 -11.03 3.38
N ALA A 165 -5.10 -11.66 2.61
CA ALA A 165 -4.88 -11.76 1.18
C ALA A 165 -4.84 -10.32 0.60
N PRO A 166 -3.97 -10.05 -0.38
CA PRO A 166 -4.06 -8.81 -1.15
C PRO A 166 -5.49 -8.60 -1.64
N PRO A 167 -5.99 -7.35 -1.72
CA PRO A 167 -7.27 -7.09 -2.35
C PRO A 167 -7.32 -7.75 -3.72
N ALA A 168 -8.38 -8.52 -4.00
CA ALA A 168 -8.56 -9.09 -5.32
C ALA A 168 -8.73 -7.93 -6.34
N PRO A 169 -8.00 -7.93 -7.46
CA PRO A 169 -8.17 -6.92 -8.50
C PRO A 169 -9.63 -6.86 -8.97
N ASP A 170 -10.16 -5.67 -9.24
CA ASP A 170 -11.46 -5.53 -9.90
C ASP A 170 -11.30 -5.89 -11.39
N PRO A 171 -11.85 -7.02 -11.86
CA PRO A 171 -11.69 -7.46 -13.25
C PRO A 171 -12.36 -6.53 -14.28
N LYS A 172 -13.15 -5.56 -13.83
CA LYS A 172 -13.82 -4.56 -14.67
C LYS A 172 -13.24 -3.15 -14.51
N GLY A 173 -12.32 -2.96 -13.56
CA GLY A 173 -11.70 -1.67 -13.27
C GLY A 173 -10.46 -1.40 -14.15
N PRO A 174 -9.94 -0.17 -14.13
CA PRO A 174 -8.62 0.14 -14.64
C PRO A 174 -7.54 -0.73 -13.98
N HIS A 175 -6.56 -1.14 -14.77
CA HIS A 175 -5.43 -1.96 -14.33
C HIS A 175 -4.13 -1.36 -14.85
N VAL A 176 -3.08 -1.33 -14.03
CA VAL A 176 -1.77 -0.79 -14.41
C VAL A 176 -0.67 -1.67 -13.85
N ASP A 177 0.20 -2.14 -14.73
CA ASP A 177 1.49 -2.75 -14.40
C ASP A 177 2.59 -1.79 -14.87
N ALA A 178 3.61 -1.58 -14.05
CA ALA A 178 4.71 -0.69 -14.41
C ALA A 178 6.04 -1.18 -13.84
N THR A 179 7.13 -0.86 -14.52
CA THR A 179 8.50 -1.07 -14.08
C THR A 179 9.33 0.22 -14.24
N VAL A 180 10.35 0.40 -13.41
CA VAL A 180 11.38 1.45 -13.52
C VAL A 180 12.73 0.74 -13.47
N ASP A 181 13.62 1.00 -14.42
CA ASP A 181 14.92 0.32 -14.54
C ASP A 181 14.81 -1.22 -14.58
N GLY A 182 13.74 -1.72 -15.21
CA GLY A 182 13.41 -3.15 -15.28
C GLY A 182 12.94 -3.75 -13.95
N ARG A 183 12.79 -2.94 -12.90
CA ARG A 183 12.23 -3.35 -11.60
C ARG A 183 10.76 -3.03 -11.56
N LEU A 184 9.93 -3.99 -11.18
CA LEU A 184 8.51 -3.80 -10.94
C LEU A 184 8.28 -2.54 -10.07
N LEU A 185 7.25 -1.74 -10.34
CA LEU A 185 6.88 -0.52 -9.61
C LEU A 185 5.43 -0.60 -9.14
N VAL A 186 4.57 -1.12 -10.02
CA VAL A 186 3.15 -1.38 -9.78
C VAL A 186 2.86 -2.73 -10.43
N ASP A 187 2.13 -3.60 -9.74
CA ASP A 187 1.82 -4.98 -10.15
C ASP A 187 0.33 -5.24 -10.31
N GLY A 188 -0.44 -4.18 -10.56
CA GLY A 188 -1.87 -4.26 -10.80
C GLY A 188 -2.72 -4.52 -9.56
N THR A 189 -2.12 -4.65 -8.38
CA THR A 189 -2.85 -4.74 -7.10
C THR A 189 -3.19 -3.38 -6.50
N ASP A 190 -2.51 -2.33 -6.97
CA ASP A 190 -2.75 -0.94 -6.56
C ASP A 190 -4.01 -0.34 -7.21
N ALA A 191 -4.58 0.66 -6.55
CA ALA A 191 -5.75 1.37 -7.09
C ALA A 191 -5.35 2.21 -8.31
N ALA A 192 -5.66 1.69 -9.49
CA ALA A 192 -5.48 2.37 -10.77
C ALA A 192 -6.73 3.18 -11.17
N TYR A 193 -6.51 4.22 -11.96
CA TYR A 193 -7.57 5.01 -12.59
C TYR A 193 -7.17 5.47 -13.98
N CYS A 194 -8.17 5.62 -14.84
CA CYS A 194 -8.02 6.27 -16.14
C CYS A 194 -9.10 7.34 -16.30
N SER A 195 -8.72 8.54 -16.74
CA SER A 195 -9.65 9.65 -16.97
C SER A 195 -9.30 10.42 -18.24
N ARG A 196 -10.31 10.85 -18.99
CA ARG A 196 -10.11 11.72 -20.15
C ARG A 196 -10.16 13.17 -19.69
N GLU A 197 -9.06 13.88 -19.92
CA GLU A 197 -8.90 15.27 -19.53
C GLU A 197 -9.56 16.22 -20.56
N PRO A 198 -9.89 17.47 -20.18
CA PRO A 198 -10.59 18.41 -21.07
C PRO A 198 -9.83 18.77 -22.35
N ASN A 199 -8.51 18.66 -22.34
CA ASN A 199 -7.63 18.87 -23.49
C ASN A 199 -7.59 17.66 -24.46
N GLY A 200 -8.37 16.62 -24.17
CA GLY A 200 -8.46 15.38 -24.93
C GLY A 200 -7.41 14.32 -24.58
N SER A 201 -6.45 14.61 -23.68
CA SER A 201 -5.46 13.62 -23.24
C SER A 201 -6.10 12.56 -22.34
N LEU A 202 -5.55 11.36 -22.39
CA LEU A 202 -5.85 10.29 -21.45
C LEU A 202 -4.86 10.39 -20.27
N ARG A 203 -5.38 10.57 -19.07
CA ARG A 203 -4.62 10.42 -17.84
C ARG A 203 -4.74 9.00 -17.33
N ILE A 204 -3.60 8.34 -17.17
CA ILE A 204 -3.46 7.02 -16.55
C ILE A 204 -2.75 7.24 -15.23
N GLY A 205 -3.27 6.70 -14.13
CA GLY A 205 -2.59 6.86 -12.85
C GLY A 205 -2.83 5.73 -11.86
N VAL A 206 -1.91 5.66 -10.92
CA VAL A 206 -1.95 4.77 -9.76
C VAL A 206 -1.76 5.66 -8.54
N LYS A 207 -2.66 5.53 -7.56
CA LYS A 207 -2.53 6.23 -6.29
C LYS A 207 -2.56 5.21 -5.16
N PRO A 208 -1.74 5.39 -4.12
CA PRO A 208 -1.90 4.60 -2.92
C PRO A 208 -3.29 4.87 -2.32
N ALA A 209 -3.90 3.84 -1.72
CA ALA A 209 -5.14 4.00 -0.98
C ALA A 209 -5.00 5.06 0.12
N LEU A 210 -6.07 5.78 0.41
CA LEU A 210 -6.07 6.86 1.41
C LEU A 210 -5.51 6.36 2.75
N GLY A 211 -4.45 7.00 3.24
CA GLY A 211 -3.80 6.63 4.51
C GLY A 211 -2.75 5.51 4.43
N LYS A 212 -2.47 4.95 3.24
CA LYS A 212 -1.41 3.96 3.04
C LYS A 212 -0.18 4.58 2.36
N PRO A 213 1.05 4.27 2.80
CA PRO A 213 2.24 4.55 2.00
C PRO A 213 2.23 3.69 0.73
N GLY A 214 2.68 4.26 -0.39
CA GLY A 214 2.83 3.51 -1.65
C GLY A 214 3.40 4.37 -2.77
N ASN A 215 3.69 3.72 -3.90
CA ASN A 215 4.14 4.40 -5.11
C ASN A 215 2.95 5.07 -5.79
N SER A 216 3.20 6.23 -6.38
CA SER A 216 2.27 6.87 -7.29
C SER A 216 2.88 6.92 -8.69
N LEU A 217 2.02 6.81 -9.67
CA LEU A 217 2.37 6.93 -11.07
C LEU A 217 1.29 7.74 -11.76
N THR A 218 1.66 8.61 -12.67
CA THR A 218 0.72 9.34 -13.52
C THR A 218 1.35 9.58 -14.89
N PHE A 219 0.65 9.19 -15.95
CA PHE A 219 1.02 9.47 -17.33
C PHE A 219 -0.14 10.16 -18.04
N ASP A 220 0.14 11.30 -18.65
CA ASP A 220 -0.77 12.01 -19.55
C ASP A 220 -0.36 11.70 -20.99
N VAL A 221 -1.23 11.00 -21.71
CA VAL A 221 -1.00 10.52 -23.07
C VAL A 221 -1.94 11.22 -24.04
N LYS A 222 -1.43 11.65 -25.18
CA LYS A 222 -2.23 12.21 -26.27
C LYS A 222 -1.58 11.91 -27.61
N ASP A 223 -2.39 11.51 -28.59
CA ASP A 223 -1.96 11.28 -29.97
C ASP A 223 -0.70 10.39 -30.06
N ASP A 224 -0.70 9.26 -29.32
CA ASP A 224 0.40 8.30 -29.19
C ASP A 224 1.72 8.86 -28.64
N ALA A 225 1.67 10.02 -27.97
CA ALA A 225 2.78 10.64 -27.29
C ALA A 225 2.52 10.80 -25.77
N VAL A 226 3.59 10.75 -24.98
CA VAL A 226 3.56 11.10 -23.55
C VAL A 226 3.76 12.61 -23.42
N LEU A 227 2.73 13.32 -22.93
CA LEU A 227 2.80 14.75 -22.64
C LEU A 227 3.52 15.01 -21.33
N SER A 228 3.23 14.19 -20.33
CA SER A 228 3.95 14.16 -19.07
C SER A 228 3.86 12.77 -18.46
N GLY A 229 4.95 12.32 -17.84
CA GLY A 229 4.98 11.13 -17.01
C GLY A 229 5.61 11.50 -15.68
N ASN A 230 4.98 11.13 -14.59
CA ASN A 230 5.53 11.25 -13.25
C ASN A 230 5.44 9.90 -12.56
N VAL A 231 6.56 9.49 -11.97
CA VAL A 231 6.60 8.38 -11.03
C VAL A 231 7.10 8.96 -9.72
N GLY A 232 6.24 8.92 -8.71
CA GLY A 232 6.48 9.53 -7.42
C GLY A 232 6.32 8.51 -6.31
N GLY A 233 7.41 8.16 -5.64
CA GLY A 233 7.37 7.56 -4.33
C GLY A 233 7.60 8.63 -3.26
N ALA A 234 7.47 8.25 -1.99
CA ALA A 234 7.82 9.15 -0.89
C ALA A 234 9.32 9.57 -0.87
N LEU A 235 10.19 8.99 -1.72
CA LEU A 235 11.66 9.24 -1.76
C LEU A 235 12.22 9.67 -3.11
N PHE A 236 11.42 9.57 -4.16
CA PHE A 236 11.87 9.81 -5.51
C PHE A 236 10.71 10.40 -6.29
N SER A 237 11.02 11.38 -7.11
CA SER A 237 10.13 11.80 -8.17
C SER A 237 10.93 11.77 -9.46
N TYR A 238 10.51 10.89 -10.37
CA TYR A 238 10.98 10.90 -11.73
C TYR A 238 9.92 11.57 -12.59
N THR A 239 10.33 12.43 -13.50
CA THR A 239 9.42 13.03 -14.47
C THR A 239 10.03 13.04 -15.86
N THR A 240 9.17 12.99 -16.87
CA THR A 240 9.59 13.20 -18.26
C THR A 240 10.16 14.60 -18.44
N ARG A 241 11.22 14.74 -19.26
CA ARG A 241 11.58 16.02 -19.86
C ARG A 241 10.57 16.38 -20.95
N VAL A 242 10.58 17.64 -21.40
CA VAL A 242 9.76 18.09 -22.54
C VAL A 242 10.70 18.54 -23.66
N PRO A 243 10.62 17.94 -24.86
CA PRO A 243 9.76 16.81 -25.24
C PRO A 243 10.17 15.51 -24.51
N ALA A 244 9.20 14.64 -24.25
CA ALA A 244 9.45 13.35 -23.63
C ALA A 244 10.07 12.40 -24.65
N ASP A 245 11.13 11.67 -24.27
CA ASP A 245 11.58 10.51 -25.02
C ASP A 245 10.73 9.32 -24.59
N ALA A 246 9.70 9.04 -25.38
CA ALA A 246 8.70 8.04 -25.06
C ALA A 246 8.05 7.46 -26.32
N SER A 247 7.62 6.21 -26.21
CA SER A 247 6.80 5.53 -27.21
C SER A 247 5.52 5.02 -26.57
N VAL A 248 4.39 5.23 -27.24
CA VAL A 248 3.10 4.66 -26.83
C VAL A 248 2.60 3.75 -27.95
N THR A 249 2.14 2.56 -27.58
CA THR A 249 1.40 1.67 -28.48
C THR A 249 0.07 1.30 -27.82
N LYS A 250 -0.97 1.15 -28.63
CA LYS A 250 -2.32 0.87 -28.17
C LYS A 250 -2.85 -0.41 -28.82
N ASP A 251 -3.35 -1.33 -28.00
CA ASP A 251 -4.07 -2.52 -28.41
C ASP A 251 -5.44 -2.57 -27.71
N GLY A 252 -6.51 -2.25 -28.44
CA GLY A 252 -7.85 -2.13 -27.88
C GLY A 252 -7.92 -1.09 -26.75
N ASN A 253 -8.17 -1.55 -25.52
CA ASN A 253 -8.23 -0.71 -24.31
C ASN A 253 -6.91 -0.71 -23.52
N THR A 254 -5.88 -1.36 -24.04
CA THR A 254 -4.58 -1.49 -23.41
C THR A 254 -3.57 -0.56 -24.06
N PHE A 255 -2.78 0.11 -23.23
CA PHE A 255 -1.72 1.02 -23.61
C PHE A 255 -0.40 0.46 -23.11
N HIS A 256 0.59 0.34 -23.99
CA HIS A 256 1.97 0.05 -23.62
C HIS A 256 2.79 1.31 -23.82
N ILE A 257 3.36 1.80 -22.73
CA ILE A 257 4.16 3.03 -22.68
C ILE A 257 5.59 2.64 -22.33
N LYS A 258 6.55 3.13 -23.09
CA LYS A 258 7.96 3.17 -22.70
C LYS A 258 8.38 4.62 -22.65
N ALA A 259 9.01 5.06 -21.57
CA ALA A 259 9.43 6.45 -21.40
C ALA A 259 10.68 6.55 -20.54
N ASP A 260 11.56 7.48 -20.88
CA ASP A 260 12.68 7.84 -20.00
C ASP A 260 12.25 8.94 -19.03
N LEU A 261 12.29 8.63 -17.74
CA LEU A 261 12.02 9.59 -16.67
C LEU A 261 13.32 10.03 -16.01
N TYR A 262 13.33 11.25 -15.49
CA TYR A 262 14.52 11.85 -14.91
C TYR A 262 14.23 12.25 -13.48
N ARG A 263 15.18 11.95 -12.59
CA ARG A 263 15.03 12.31 -11.17
C ARG A 263 15.03 13.82 -11.03
N ILE A 264 13.99 14.36 -10.41
CA ILE A 264 13.95 15.74 -9.95
C ILE A 264 13.89 15.72 -8.43
N ASP A 265 14.98 16.13 -7.80
CA ASP A 265 14.97 16.47 -6.38
C ASP A 265 15.11 17.99 -6.25
N GLN A 266 14.23 18.60 -5.45
CA GLN A 266 14.19 20.01 -5.07
C GLN A 266 15.14 20.94 -5.86
N GLN A 267 14.81 21.20 -7.14
CA GLN A 267 15.50 22.12 -8.07
C GLN A 267 16.68 21.58 -8.91
N LYS A 268 17.05 20.29 -8.84
CA LYS A 268 18.06 19.68 -9.70
C LYS A 268 17.53 18.43 -10.40
N ALA A 269 17.51 18.47 -11.74
CA ALA A 269 17.32 17.29 -12.56
C ALA A 269 18.67 16.55 -12.67
N TYR A 270 18.66 15.24 -12.47
CA TYR A 270 19.82 14.41 -12.78
C TYR A 270 19.78 14.00 -14.25
N ASP A 271 20.95 13.84 -14.87
CA ASP A 271 21.06 13.57 -16.31
C ASP A 271 20.89 12.10 -16.68
N GLU A 272 20.92 11.20 -15.70
CA GLU A 272 20.71 9.78 -15.93
C GLU A 272 19.21 9.51 -16.15
N PRO A 273 18.82 8.98 -17.33
CA PRO A 273 17.46 8.55 -17.57
C PRO A 273 17.18 7.24 -16.84
N HIS A 274 15.97 7.14 -16.29
CA HIS A 274 15.42 5.93 -15.71
C HIS A 274 14.31 5.41 -16.64
N PRO A 275 14.57 4.36 -17.44
CA PRO A 275 13.57 3.77 -18.31
C PRO A 275 12.38 3.23 -17.51
N VAL A 276 11.18 3.64 -17.92
CA VAL A 276 9.90 3.17 -17.38
C VAL A 276 9.14 2.43 -18.46
N GLU A 277 8.70 1.22 -18.14
CA GLU A 277 7.79 0.45 -18.98
C GLU A 277 6.47 0.26 -18.25
N LEU A 278 5.37 0.66 -18.86
CA LEU A 278 4.03 0.58 -18.29
C LEU A 278 3.07 -0.11 -19.27
N THR A 279 2.24 -0.99 -18.74
CA THR A 279 1.07 -1.55 -19.41
C THR A 279 -0.17 -1.15 -18.62
N ALA A 280 -1.07 -0.41 -19.24
CA ALA A 280 -2.31 0.05 -18.61
C ALA A 280 -3.52 -0.39 -19.41
N THR A 281 -4.48 -1.02 -18.75
CA THR A 281 -5.78 -1.35 -19.32
C THR A 281 -6.82 -0.38 -18.76
N CYS A 282 -7.47 0.36 -19.64
CA CYS A 282 -8.45 1.39 -19.30
C CYS A 282 -9.82 1.04 -19.90
N PRO A 283 -10.61 0.16 -19.27
CA PRO A 283 -11.91 -0.26 -19.81
C PRO A 283 -12.94 0.87 -19.73
N GLY A 284 -13.75 1.03 -20.78
CA GLY A 284 -14.89 1.96 -20.82
C GLY A 284 -14.59 3.40 -21.23
N LEU A 285 -13.41 3.65 -21.82
CA LEU A 285 -12.97 4.96 -22.35
C LEU A 285 -13.04 5.05 -23.88
#